data_AF-A0AB38BH57-F1
#
_entry.id   AF-A0AB38BH57-F1
#
_cell.length_a   1.000
_cell.length_b   1.000
_cell.length_c   1.000
_cell.angle_alpha   90.00
_cell.angle_beta   90.00
_cell.angle_gamma   90.00
#
_symmetry.space_group_name_H-M   'P 1'
#
loop_
_entity.id
_entity.type
_entity.pdbx_description
1 polymer ?
#
loop_
_entity_poly.entity_id
_entity_poly.type
_entity_poly.pdbx_seq_one_letter_code
_entity_poly.pdbx_strand_id
1 'polypeptide(L)'
;MAGKYTETSVLSEKQQQRPQFQGDTYLDILKRVDLIRPLAVKHHTGLQNIVLAYYLTKDVVDAVIPGARNRQQVLENFEAAEVRLDAADIALIQQAFPASYRLPK
;
A
#
# COMPACT_ATOMS: atom_id res chain seq x y z
N MET A 1 1.51 -7.74 3.84
CA MET A 1 2.65 -8.20 2.99
C MET A 1 3.18 -7.13 2.03
N ALA A 2 2.55 -5.95 1.85
CA ALA A 2 2.98 -4.95 0.86
C ALA A 2 4.18 -4.07 1.29
N GLY A 3 4.35 -3.77 2.58
CA GLY A 3 5.42 -2.87 3.06
C GLY A 3 6.78 -3.51 3.35
N LYS A 4 6.95 -4.82 3.08
CA LYS A 4 8.13 -5.62 3.47
C LYS A 4 9.14 -5.84 2.33
N TYR A 5 8.88 -5.31 1.14
CA TYR A 5 9.76 -5.45 -0.01
C TYR A 5 10.89 -4.42 0.02
N THR A 6 12.05 -4.86 -0.45
CA THR A 6 13.29 -4.10 -0.61
C THR A 6 13.90 -4.44 -1.97
N GLU A 7 14.88 -3.66 -2.43
CA GLU A 7 15.61 -3.95 -3.67
C GLU A 7 16.28 -5.33 -3.66
N THR A 8 16.65 -5.81 -2.47
CA THR A 8 17.32 -7.11 -2.25
C THR A 8 16.36 -8.24 -1.88
N SER A 9 15.05 -8.02 -1.93
CA SER A 9 14.06 -9.04 -1.59
C SER A 9 14.11 -10.21 -2.58
N VAL A 10 14.17 -11.44 -2.06
CA VAL A 10 14.10 -12.64 -2.88
C VAL A 10 12.66 -12.87 -3.33
N LEU A 11 12.42 -12.72 -4.63
CA LEU A 11 11.10 -12.91 -5.25
C LEU A 11 10.92 -14.35 -5.72
N SER A 12 9.77 -14.95 -5.45
CA SER A 12 9.39 -16.26 -6.01
C SER A 12 9.18 -16.19 -7.52
N GLU A 13 9.26 -17.33 -8.22
CA GLU A 13 9.01 -17.42 -9.66
C GLU A 13 7.68 -16.78 -10.07
N LYS A 14 6.61 -17.04 -9.30
CA LYS A 14 5.28 -16.45 -9.52
C LYS A 14 5.25 -14.92 -9.37
N GLN A 15 6.11 -14.36 -8.53
CA GLN A 15 6.22 -12.90 -8.38
C GLN A 15 7.01 -12.31 -9.54
N GLN A 16 8.12 -12.94 -9.95
CA GLN A 16 8.94 -12.48 -11.08
C GLN A 16 8.15 -12.39 -12.39
N GLN A 17 7.13 -13.25 -12.57
CA GLN A 17 6.23 -13.19 -13.73
C GLN A 17 5.25 -12.00 -13.75
N ARG A 18 5.13 -11.23 -12.66
CA ARG A 18 4.18 -10.12 -12.57
C ARG A 18 4.85 -8.78 -12.92
N PRO A 19 4.23 -7.92 -13.74
CA PRO A 19 4.86 -6.66 -14.20
C PRO A 19 5.36 -5.75 -13.08
N GLN A 20 4.64 -5.66 -11.95
CA GLN A 20 5.02 -4.81 -10.81
C GLN A 20 6.28 -5.27 -10.07
N PHE A 21 6.79 -6.46 -10.36
CA PHE A 21 7.97 -7.04 -9.73
C PHE A 21 9.15 -7.18 -10.72
N GLN A 22 9.10 -6.48 -11.86
CA GLN A 22 10.11 -6.57 -12.93
C GLN A 22 10.92 -5.28 -13.09
N GLY A 23 12.24 -5.46 -13.20
CA GLY A 23 13.20 -4.42 -13.60
C GLY A 23 12.97 -3.05 -12.96
N ASP A 24 12.99 -2.01 -13.78
CA ASP A 24 12.83 -0.61 -13.34
C ASP A 24 11.46 -0.33 -12.72
N THR A 25 10.42 -1.08 -13.10
CA THR A 25 9.07 -0.93 -12.55
C THR A 25 9.04 -1.27 -11.07
N TYR A 26 9.72 -2.35 -10.68
CA TYR A 26 9.83 -2.73 -9.28
C TYR A 26 10.54 -1.66 -8.46
N LEU A 27 11.66 -1.12 -8.98
CA LEU A 27 12.42 -0.07 -8.32
C LEU A 27 11.63 1.25 -8.20
N ASP A 28 10.87 1.63 -9.24
CA ASP A 28 9.98 2.80 -9.20
C ASP A 28 8.87 2.63 -8.16
N ILE A 29 8.25 1.45 -8.08
CA ILE A 29 7.22 1.17 -7.08
C ILE A 29 7.81 1.25 -5.67
N LEU A 30 8.99 0.68 -5.43
CA LEU A 30 9.64 0.77 -4.12
C LEU A 30 9.87 2.23 -3.71
N LYS A 31 10.38 3.07 -4.62
CA LYS A 31 10.56 4.51 -4.38
C LYS A 31 9.24 5.21 -4.04
N ARG A 32 8.16 4.91 -4.77
CA ARG A 32 6.82 5.50 -4.50
C ARG A 32 6.25 5.04 -3.17
N VAL A 33 6.43 3.76 -2.82
CA VAL A 33 6.03 3.20 -1.53
C VAL A 33 6.79 3.89 -0.40
N ASP A 34 8.07 4.21 -0.59
CA ASP A 34 8.87 4.92 0.42
C ASP A 34 8.40 6.37 0.64
N LEU A 35 7.87 7.05 -0.37
CA LEU A 35 7.30 8.40 -0.22
C LEU A 35 6.14 8.45 0.79
N ILE A 36 5.34 7.38 0.86
CA ILE A 36 4.18 7.30 1.76
C ILE A 36 4.49 6.60 3.08
N ARG A 37 5.70 6.06 3.26
CA ARG A 37 6.13 5.37 4.49
C ARG A 37 6.05 6.24 5.75
N PRO A 38 6.33 7.56 5.71
CA PRO A 38 6.16 8.43 6.89
C PRO A 38 4.73 8.49 7.43
N LEU A 39 3.71 8.24 6.61
CA LEU A 39 2.31 8.20 7.06
C LEU A 39 2.07 7.07 8.06
N ALA A 40 2.73 5.93 7.89
CA ALA A 40 2.65 4.81 8.82
C ALA A 40 3.16 5.21 10.21
N VAL A 41 4.23 6.02 10.26
CA VAL A 41 4.78 6.58 11.50
C VAL A 41 3.82 7.59 12.11
N LYS A 42 3.31 8.54 11.30
CA LYS A 42 2.37 9.58 11.73
C LYS A 42 1.11 8.99 12.40
N HIS A 43 0.57 7.92 11.83
CA HIS A 43 -0.67 7.28 12.27
C HIS A 43 -0.44 6.06 13.18
N HIS A 44 0.81 5.84 13.63
CA HIS A 44 1.18 4.74 14.52
C HIS A 44 0.66 3.35 14.08
N THR A 45 0.73 3.08 12.77
CA THR A 45 0.18 1.86 12.18
C THR A 45 1.07 1.31 11.08
N GLY A 46 0.70 0.16 10.51
CA GLY A 46 1.40 -0.42 9.37
C GLY A 46 1.04 0.26 8.05
N LEU A 47 1.97 0.27 7.09
CA LEU A 47 1.71 0.87 5.77
C LEU A 47 0.51 0.23 5.05
N GLN A 48 0.24 -1.06 5.30
CA GLN A 48 -0.98 -1.71 4.78
C GLN A 48 -2.26 -1.01 5.26
N ASN A 49 -2.30 -0.54 6.50
CA ASN A 49 -3.48 0.11 7.08
C ASN A 49 -3.67 1.51 6.51
N ILE A 50 -2.58 2.23 6.22
CA ILE A 50 -2.63 3.50 5.48
C ILE A 50 -3.29 3.32 4.12
N VAL A 51 -2.89 2.30 3.36
CA VAL A 51 -3.44 2.04 2.02
C VAL A 51 -4.91 1.62 2.09
N LEU A 52 -5.28 0.77 3.06
CA LEU A 52 -6.67 0.37 3.27
C LEU A 52 -7.54 1.57 3.68
N ALA A 53 -7.07 2.41 4.61
CA ALA A 53 -7.75 3.63 5.02
C ALA A 53 -7.94 4.61 3.85
N TYR A 54 -6.95 4.75 2.97
CA TYR A 54 -7.06 5.57 1.75
C TYR A 54 -8.19 5.11 0.83
N TYR A 55 -8.42 3.80 0.68
CA TYR A 55 -9.56 3.31 -0.10
C TYR A 55 -10.90 3.64 0.58
N LEU A 56 -10.95 3.55 1.92
CA LEU A 56 -12.14 3.90 2.69
C LEU A 56 -12.45 5.40 2.68
N THR A 57 -11.53 6.27 2.25
CA THR A 57 -11.83 7.71 2.07
C THR A 57 -12.54 8.02 0.75
N LYS A 58 -12.84 7.02 -0.09
CA LYS A 58 -13.48 7.23 -1.40
C LYS A 58 -14.97 7.01 -1.26
N ASP A 59 -15.77 8.01 -1.61
CA ASP A 59 -17.24 7.95 -1.51
C ASP A 59 -17.87 6.76 -2.28
N VAL A 60 -17.17 6.25 -3.30
CA VAL A 60 -17.61 5.11 -4.13
C VAL A 60 -17.22 3.74 -3.54
N VAL A 61 -16.53 3.70 -2.41
CA VAL A 61 -16.06 2.47 -1.76
C VAL A 61 -16.81 2.27 -0.45
N ASP A 62 -17.81 1.39 -0.46
CA ASP A 62 -18.58 1.07 0.74
C ASP A 62 -17.81 0.15 1.71
N ALA A 63 -16.95 -0.73 1.17
CA ALA A 63 -16.21 -1.70 1.96
C ALA A 63 -14.89 -2.12 1.29
N VAL A 64 -13.91 -2.49 2.11
CA VAL A 64 -12.65 -3.11 1.69
C VAL A 64 -12.54 -4.48 2.35
N ILE A 65 -12.19 -5.51 1.58
CA ILE A 65 -12.11 -6.91 2.06
C ILE A 65 -10.64 -7.38 2.02
N PRO A 66 -9.81 -7.01 3.02
CA PRO A 66 -8.42 -7.44 3.06
C PRO A 66 -8.33 -8.92 3.46
N GLY A 67 -7.52 -9.69 2.71
CA GLY A 67 -7.26 -11.09 3.06
C GLY A 67 -6.48 -11.22 4.37
N ALA A 68 -6.82 -12.26 5.16
CA ALA A 68 -6.10 -12.64 6.37
C ALA A 68 -5.98 -14.17 6.43
N ARG A 69 -4.82 -14.67 6.88
CA ARG A 69 -4.53 -16.11 7.03
C ARG A 69 -4.54 -16.57 8.48
N ASN A 70 -4.52 -15.65 9.43
CA ASN A 70 -4.52 -15.93 10.85
C ASN A 70 -5.24 -14.81 11.62
N ARG A 71 -5.56 -15.07 12.88
CA ARG A 71 -6.29 -14.13 13.76
C ARG A 71 -5.59 -12.78 13.90
N GLN A 72 -4.26 -12.78 14.00
CA GLN A 72 -3.49 -11.55 14.16
C GLN A 72 -3.68 -10.61 12.97
N GLN A 73 -3.66 -11.14 11.74
CA GLN A 73 -3.91 -10.34 10.53
C GLN A 73 -5.34 -9.78 10.48
N VAL A 74 -6.33 -10.48 11.04
CA VAL A 74 -7.70 -9.95 11.14
C VAL A 74 -7.73 -8.73 12.06
N LEU A 75 -7.06 -8.80 13.22
CA LEU A 75 -6.97 -7.69 14.16
C LEU A 75 -6.20 -6.50 13.55
N GLU A 76 -5.06 -6.75 12.90
CA GLU A 76 -4.28 -5.72 12.20
C GLU A 76 -5.10 -5.01 11.11
N ASN A 77 -5.88 -5.76 10.33
CA ASN A 77 -6.73 -5.20 9.28
C ASN A 77 -7.87 -4.34 9.87
N PHE A 78 -8.38 -4.69 11.05
CA PHE A 78 -9.44 -3.94 11.72
C PHE A 78 -8.98 -2.52 12.11
N GLU A 79 -7.73 -2.37 12.52
CA GLU A 79 -7.14 -1.06 12.85
C GLU A 79 -7.18 -0.08 11.67
N ALA A 80 -7.19 -0.56 10.42
CA ALA A 80 -7.27 0.32 9.25
C ALA A 80 -8.57 1.14 9.18
N ALA A 81 -9.68 0.64 9.73
CA ALA A 81 -10.95 1.35 9.74
C ALA A 81 -10.95 2.57 10.69
N GLU A 82 -10.07 2.55 11.69
CA GLU A 82 -9.92 3.61 12.69
C GLU A 82 -8.95 4.72 12.23
N VAL A 83 -8.12 4.47 11.21
CA VAL A 83 -7.20 5.46 10.66
C VAL A 83 -7.98 6.57 9.95
N ARG A 84 -7.72 7.82 10.33
CA ARG A 84 -8.31 9.03 9.71
C ARG A 84 -7.21 9.79 8.99
N LEU A 85 -7.18 9.66 7.66
CA LEU A 85 -6.25 10.40 6.81
C LEU A 85 -6.77 11.84 6.60
N ASP A 86 -5.90 12.82 6.82
CA ASP A 86 -6.23 14.21 6.50
C ASP A 86 -5.99 14.51 5.00
N ALA A 87 -6.34 15.72 4.58
CA ALA A 87 -6.19 16.13 3.17
C ALA A 87 -4.73 16.08 2.69
N ALA A 88 -3.75 16.34 3.55
CA ALA A 88 -2.33 16.29 3.21
C ALA A 88 -1.85 14.84 3.03
N ASP A 89 -2.33 13.93 3.87
CA ASP A 89 -2.05 12.50 3.74
C ASP A 89 -2.59 11.94 2.42
N ILE A 90 -3.84 12.28 2.08
CA ILE A 90 -4.49 11.89 0.83
C ILE A 90 -3.71 12.46 -0.37
N ALA A 91 -3.33 13.73 -0.31
CA ALA A 91 -2.55 14.37 -1.37
C ALA A 91 -1.19 13.71 -1.58
N LEU A 92 -0.49 13.32 -0.49
CA LEU A 92 0.79 12.63 -0.58
C LEU A 92 0.64 11.25 -1.25
N ILE A 93 -0.41 10.50 -0.92
CA ILE A 93 -0.71 9.21 -1.56
C ILE A 93 -0.99 9.41 -3.06
N GLN A 94 -1.78 10.43 -3.42
CA GLN A 94 -2.06 10.77 -4.82
C GLN A 94 -0.83 11.25 -5.58
N GLN A 95 0.11 11.93 -4.92
CA GLN A 95 1.39 12.30 -5.53
C GLN A 95 2.26 11.07 -5.80
N ALA A 96 2.33 10.14 -4.84
CA ALA A 96 3.08 8.89 -5.00
C ALA A 96 2.45 7.98 -6.06
N PHE A 97 1.12 7.92 -6.11
CA PHE A 97 0.35 7.10 -7.05
C PHE A 97 -0.76 7.94 -7.72
N PRO A 98 -0.42 8.78 -8.72
CA PRO A 98 -1.39 9.61 -9.40
C PRO A 98 -2.39 8.77 -10.20
N ALA A 99 -3.56 9.35 -10.51
CA ALA A 99 -4.59 8.68 -11.31
C ALA A 99 -4.10 8.26 -12.72
N SER A 100 -3.01 8.85 -13.20
CA SER A 100 -2.33 8.51 -14.45
C SER A 100 -1.32 7.35 -14.33
N TYR A 101 -0.98 6.90 -13.11
CA TYR A 101 0.00 5.84 -12.89
C TYR A 101 -0.48 4.52 -13.50
N ARG A 102 0.32 3.89 -14.36
CA ARG A 102 0.02 2.61 -14.99
C ARG A 102 1.24 1.71 -14.91
N LEU A 103 1.00 0.42 -14.66
CA LEU A 103 2.02 -0.60 -14.87
C LEU A 103 2.30 -0.72 -16.38
N PRO A 104 3.54 -1.02 -16.78
CA PRO A 104 3.81 -1.39 -18.16
C PRO A 104 3.00 -2.64 -18.54
N LYS A 105 2.60 -2.68 -19.81
CA LYS A 105 1.87 -3.81 -20.39
C LYS A 105 2.79 -4.99 -20.65
#